data_AF-A0A438KLX7-F1
#
_entry.id   AF-A0A438KLX7-F1
#
_cell.length_a   1.000
_cell.length_b   1.000
_cell.length_c   1.000
_cell.angle_alpha   90.00
_cell.angle_beta   90.00
_cell.angle_gamma   90.00
#
_symmetry.space_group_name_H-M   'P 1'
#
loop_
_entity.id
_entity.type
_entity.pdbx_description
1 polymer ?
#
loop_
_entity_poly.entity_id
_entity_poly.type
_entity_poly.pdbx_seq_one_letter_code
_entity_poly.pdbx_strand_id
1 'polypeptide(L)'
;MGRESSLIARRPVLISHSLEKRIIPRYSVVQVLLSKGLIDKDFSLPTVFQSTEKMFLHKFVNVYKEEAPQLMKLYQEKINLAEKQDFSLSGK
;
A
#
# COMPACT_ATOMS: atom_id res chain seq x y z
N MET A 1 -11.04 -11.26 4.92
CA MET A 1 -10.44 -11.77 6.18
C MET A 1 -9.92 -13.20 6.07
N GLY A 2 -10.64 -14.21 5.54
CA GLY A 2 -10.12 -15.60 5.47
C GLY A 2 -9.18 -15.92 4.29
N ARG A 3 -9.33 -15.23 3.14
CA ARG A 3 -8.53 -15.50 1.92
C ARG A 3 -7.14 -14.86 2.00
N GLU A 4 -7.04 -13.66 2.56
CA GLU A 4 -5.78 -12.92 2.69
C GLU A 4 -4.73 -13.66 3.54
N SER A 5 -5.13 -14.25 4.67
CA SER A 5 -4.20 -14.94 5.58
C SER A 5 -3.48 -16.12 4.90
N SER A 6 -4.22 -16.92 4.13
CA SER A 6 -3.65 -18.04 3.36
C SER A 6 -2.70 -17.59 2.25
N LEU A 7 -2.98 -16.45 1.60
CA LEU A 7 -2.13 -15.89 0.55
C LEU A 7 -0.84 -15.29 1.11
N ILE A 8 -0.93 -14.63 2.27
CA ILE A 8 0.22 -14.11 3.00
C ILE A 8 1.11 -15.27 3.48
N ALA A 9 0.52 -16.31 4.06
CA ALA A 9 1.27 -17.50 4.51
C ALA A 9 2.03 -18.20 3.37
N ARG A 10 1.44 -18.26 2.17
CA ARG A 10 2.08 -18.83 0.97
C ARG A 10 3.15 -17.93 0.35
N ARG A 11 3.25 -16.66 0.76
CA ARG A 11 4.21 -15.70 0.20
C ARG A 11 4.96 -14.96 1.32
N PRO A 12 5.94 -15.62 1.97
CA PRO A 12 6.74 -15.01 3.04
C PRO A 12 7.42 -13.70 2.62
N VAL A 13 7.69 -13.50 1.33
CA VAL A 13 8.22 -12.23 0.81
C VAL A 13 7.32 -11.03 1.16
N LEU A 14 6.00 -11.22 1.28
CA LEU A 14 5.07 -10.16 1.65
C LEU A 14 5.28 -9.69 3.09
N ILE A 15 5.63 -10.59 4.01
CA ILE A 15 5.95 -10.26 5.40
C ILE A 15 7.41 -9.79 5.58
N SER A 16 8.27 -10.04 4.59
CA SER A 16 9.66 -9.52 4.59
C SER A 16 9.73 -8.01 4.30
N HIS A 17 8.66 -7.43 3.77
CA HIS A 17 8.57 -5.99 3.56
C HIS A 17 8.15 -5.27 4.85
N SER A 18 8.70 -4.06 5.08
CA SER A 18 8.26 -3.20 6.20
C SER A 18 6.76 -2.91 6.11
N LEU A 19 6.05 -3.22 7.19
CA LEU A 19 4.62 -2.93 7.29
C LEU A 19 4.36 -1.43 7.16
N GLU A 20 5.07 -0.63 7.92
CA GLU A 20 4.91 0.82 7.99
C GLU A 20 5.35 1.52 6.70
N LYS A 21 6.49 1.10 6.11
CA LYS A 21 7.05 1.78 4.93
C LYS A 21 6.49 1.28 3.60
N ARG A 22 5.88 0.10 3.55
CA ARG A 22 5.44 -0.49 2.27
C ARG A 22 4.02 -1.03 2.30
N ILE A 23 3.64 -1.82 3.30
CA ILE A 23 2.31 -2.46 3.29
C ILE A 23 1.22 -1.44 3.59
N ILE A 24 1.33 -0.67 4.67
CA ILE A 24 0.34 0.30 5.12
C ILE A 24 0.11 1.42 4.09
N PRO A 25 1.16 2.08 3.53
CA PRO A 25 0.96 3.13 2.54
C PRO A 25 0.25 2.63 1.28
N ARG A 26 0.64 1.45 0.78
CA ARG A 26 0.04 0.86 -0.43
C ARG A 26 -1.37 0.35 -0.19
N TYR A 27 -1.61 -0.28 0.95
CA TYR A 27 -2.94 -0.75 1.32
C TYR A 27 -3.91 0.43 1.54
N SER A 28 -3.44 1.55 2.10
CA SER A 28 -4.26 2.76 2.27
C SER A 28 -4.78 3.30 0.93
N VAL A 29 -3.95 3.31 -0.11
CA VAL A 29 -4.37 3.67 -1.48
C VAL A 29 -5.43 2.71 -2.00
N VAL A 30 -5.19 1.40 -1.86
CA VAL A 30 -6.12 0.35 -2.30
C VAL A 30 -7.48 0.46 -1.60
N GLN A 31 -7.50 0.78 -0.30
CA GLN A 31 -8.75 0.99 0.45
C GLN A 31 -9.58 2.13 -0.13
N VAL A 32 -8.95 3.25 -0.53
CA VAL A 32 -9.66 4.37 -1.18
C VAL A 32 -10.17 3.99 -2.56
N LEU A 33 -9.39 3.23 -3.34
CA LEU A 33 -9.82 2.75 -4.65
C LEU A 33 -11.03 1.80 -4.53
N LEU A 34 -11.00 0.87 -3.56
CA LEU A 34 -12.11 -0.04 -3.29
C LEU A 34 -13.36 0.71 -2.83
N SER A 35 -13.22 1.70 -1.94
CA SER A 35 -14.37 2.47 -1.44
C SER A 35 -15.03 3.33 -2.51
N LYS A 36 -14.25 3.79 -3.50
CA LYS A 36 -14.74 4.49 -4.68
C LYS A 36 -15.22 3.57 -5.80
N GLY A 37 -15.04 2.25 -5.68
CA GLY A 37 -15.38 1.28 -6.73
C GLY A 37 -14.50 1.38 -7.98
N LEU A 38 -13.29 1.94 -7.86
CA LEU A 38 -12.35 2.09 -8.98
C LEU A 38 -11.56 0.81 -9.26
N ILE A 39 -11.55 -0.12 -8.31
CA ILE A 39 -10.97 -1.46 -8.46
C ILE A 39 -11.89 -2.50 -7.82
N ASP A 40 -11.83 -3.73 -8.31
CA ASP A 40 -12.58 -4.86 -7.77
C ASP A 40 -11.97 -5.43 -6.48
N LYS A 41 -12.82 -6.09 -5.68
CA LYS A 41 -12.39 -6.81 -4.46
C LYS A 41 -11.46 -7.99 -4.74
N ASP A 42 -11.45 -8.49 -5.98
CA ASP A 42 -10.58 -9.58 -6.43
C ASP A 42 -9.21 -9.11 -6.97
N PHE A 43 -8.80 -7.87 -6.64
CA PHE A 43 -7.49 -7.36 -7.00
C PHE A 43 -6.33 -8.23 -6.47
N SER A 44 -5.24 -8.29 -7.23
CA SER A 44 -4.07 -9.08 -6.86
C SER A 44 -3.23 -8.39 -5.77
N LEU A 45 -3.39 -8.84 -4.52
CA LEU A 45 -2.54 -8.41 -3.39
C LEU A 45 -1.03 -8.54 -3.67
N PRO A 46 -0.55 -9.65 -4.27
CA PRO A 46 0.86 -9.73 -4.64
C PRO A 46 1.27 -8.65 -5.64
N THR A 47 0.41 -8.30 -6.60
CA THR A 47 0.71 -7.22 -7.55
C THR A 47 0.84 -5.88 -6.82
N VAL A 48 0.02 -5.61 -5.80
CA VAL A 48 0.13 -4.38 -5.00
C VAL A 48 1.44 -4.32 -4.24
N PHE A 49 1.81 -5.39 -3.53
CA PHE A 49 2.93 -5.35 -2.59
C PHE A 49 4.29 -5.69 -3.22
N GLN A 50 4.34 -6.57 -4.22
CA GLN A 50 5.58 -7.01 -4.86
C GLN A 50 6.03 -6.07 -6.00
N SER A 51 5.14 -5.26 -6.56
CA SER A 51 5.52 -4.27 -7.58
C SER A 51 6.58 -3.29 -7.07
N THR A 52 7.45 -2.82 -7.95
CA THR A 52 8.32 -1.68 -7.65
C THR A 52 7.49 -0.45 -7.32
N GLU A 53 8.06 0.53 -6.61
CA GLU A 53 7.33 1.77 -6.28
C GLU A 53 6.83 2.49 -7.53
N LYS A 54 7.68 2.64 -8.55
CA LYS A 54 7.29 3.22 -9.85
C LYS A 54 6.07 2.52 -10.46
N MET A 55 6.08 1.18 -10.46
CA MET A 55 4.99 0.39 -11.02
C MET A 55 3.71 0.51 -10.19
N PHE A 56 3.84 0.54 -8.86
CA PHE A 56 2.71 0.75 -7.96
C PHE A 56 2.07 2.12 -8.18
N LEU A 57 2.86 3.21 -8.18
CA LEU A 57 2.36 4.56 -8.41
C LEU A 57 1.69 4.69 -9.77
N HIS A 58 2.28 4.11 -10.82
CA HIS A 58 1.66 4.13 -12.13
C HIS A 58 0.28 3.44 -12.12
N LYS A 59 0.20 2.20 -11.62
CA LYS A 59 -1.01 1.36 -11.70
C LYS A 59 -2.13 1.75 -10.74
N PHE A 60 -1.79 2.26 -9.56
CA PHE A 60 -2.75 2.45 -8.47
C PHE A 60 -2.89 3.91 -8.02
N VAL A 61 -2.08 4.84 -8.54
CA VAL A 61 -2.18 6.26 -8.18
C VAL A 61 -2.41 7.10 -9.43
N ASN A 62 -1.49 7.06 -10.39
CA ASN A 62 -1.51 7.97 -11.55
C ASN A 62 -2.67 7.69 -12.52
N VAL A 63 -3.03 6.42 -12.71
CA VAL A 63 -4.18 6.04 -13.56
C VAL A 63 -5.49 6.63 -13.03
N TYR A 64 -5.62 6.82 -11.72
CA TYR A 64 -6.84 7.32 -11.07
C TYR A 64 -6.72 8.78 -10.60
N LYS A 65 -5.82 9.56 -11.22
CA LYS A 65 -5.51 10.93 -10.77
C LYS A 65 -6.71 11.88 -10.89
N GLU A 66 -7.62 11.63 -11.83
CA GLU A 66 -8.79 12.48 -12.05
C GLU A 66 -9.94 12.09 -11.11
N GLU A 67 -10.15 10.78 -10.91
CA GLU A 67 -11.21 10.21 -10.07
C GLU A 67 -10.87 10.25 -8.57
N ALA A 68 -9.58 10.24 -8.25
CA ALA A 68 -9.06 10.22 -6.89
C ALA A 68 -7.75 11.03 -6.76
N PRO A 69 -7.79 12.36 -6.96
CA PRO A 69 -6.60 13.22 -6.90
C PRO A 69 -5.89 13.20 -5.54
N GLN A 70 -6.58 12.78 -4.47
CA GLN A 70 -6.01 12.68 -3.13
C GLN A 70 -5.03 11.51 -2.93
N LEU A 71 -4.98 10.53 -3.85
CA LEU A 71 -4.22 9.29 -3.64
C LEU A 71 -2.73 9.52 -3.45
N MET A 72 -2.13 10.42 -4.25
CA MET A 72 -0.71 10.72 -4.15
C MET A 72 -0.37 11.34 -2.79
N LYS A 73 -1.16 12.32 -2.36
CA LYS A 73 -0.99 12.98 -1.07
C LYS A 73 -1.13 11.99 0.08
N LEU A 74 -2.17 11.15 0.05
CA LEU A 74 -2.38 10.09 1.04
C LEU A 74 -1.18 9.14 1.12
N TYR A 75 -0.67 8.67 -0.03
CA TYR A 75 0.48 7.77 -0.07
C TYR A 75 1.71 8.41 0.59
N GLN A 76 2.02 9.66 0.24
CA GLN A 76 3.14 10.41 0.81
C GLN A 76 2.97 10.63 2.33
N GLU A 77 1.77 10.99 2.79
CA GLU A 77 1.50 11.14 4.23
C GLU A 77 1.77 9.84 5.00
N LYS A 78 1.37 8.68 4.46
CA LYS A 78 1.63 7.38 5.09
C LYS A 78 3.11 7.02 5.13
N ILE A 79 3.87 7.33 4.08
CA ILE A 79 5.32 7.14 4.04
C ILE A 79 6.00 8.03 5.08
N ASN A 80 5.67 9.32 5.11
CA ASN A 80 6.26 10.28 6.04
C ASN A 80 5.95 9.95 7.50
N LEU A 81 4.78 9.37 7.79
CA LEU A 81 4.44 8.90 9.13
C LEU A 81 5.31 7.72 9.57
N ALA A 82 5.62 6.80 8.66
CA ALA A 82 6.52 5.69 8.93
C ALA A 82 7.95 6.17 9.22
N GLU A 83 8.45 7.16 8.47
CA GLU A 83 9.79 7.72 8.69
C GLU A 83 9.92 8.43 10.04
N LYS A 84 8.86 9.08 10.53
CA LYS A 84 8.86 9.75 11.84
C LYS A 84 8.91 8.78 13.02
N GLN A 85 8.43 7.55 12.86
CA GLN A 85 8.47 6.53 13.92
C GLN A 85 9.89 5.99 14.13
N ASP A 86 10.72 5.92 13.08
CA ASP A 86 12.13 5.52 13.21
C ASP A 86 12.98 6.48 14.05
N PHE A 87 12.77 7.81 13.91
CA PHE A 87 13.50 8.80 14.71
C PHE A 87 13.15 8.74 16.21
N SER A 88 11.97 8.24 16.56
CA SER A 88 11.56 8.09 17.97
C SER A 88 12.19 6.88 18.68
N LEU A 89 12.73 5.91 17.91
CA LEU A 89 13.34 4.69 18.45
C LEU A 89 14.88 4.76 18.55
N SER A 90 15.51 5.75 17.90
CA SER A 90 16.97 5.95 17.96
C SER A 90 17.44 6.87 19.11
N GLY A 91 16.51 7.33 19.97
CA GLY A 91 16.76 8.27 21.06
C GLY A 91 16.67 7.68 22.46
N LYS A 92 17.12 6.43 22.67
CA LYS A 92 17.35 5.85 24.00
C LYS A 92 18.76 5.32 24.11
#